data_AF-A0A1G9QL15-F1
#
_entry.id   AF-A0A1G9QL15-F1
#
_cell.length_a   1.000
_cell.length_b   1.000
_cell.length_c   1.000
_cell.angle_alpha   90.00
_cell.angle_beta   90.00
_cell.angle_gamma   90.00
#
_symmetry.space_group_name_H-M   'P 1'
#
loop_
_entity.id
_entity.type
_entity.pdbx_description
1 polymer ?
#
loop_
_entity_poly.entity_id
_entity_poly.type
_entity_poly.pdbx_seq_one_letter_code
_entity_poly.pdbx_strand_id
1 'polypeptide(L)'
;MLNSSARRHRQCGITLIESLMTLVIISIALLGVASLQLLTLQDMRDASWRASAVNLAGGMLEQLRADRVNADDYAITDNKLQGCGTGTSIACQEMARWLQDVSASLPSSLVNLSVTESASETRAQLAIRWRQRPAGANDPLPTCGQDATSGGCIRLETLL
;
A
#
# COMPACT_ATOMS: atom_id res chain seq x y z
N MET A 1 67.66 4.88 -48.02
CA MET A 1 67.75 3.63 -47.23
C MET A 1 67.04 3.83 -45.90
N LEU A 2 65.76 3.46 -45.78
CA LEU A 2 65.12 3.24 -44.47
C LEU A 2 64.10 2.11 -44.66
N ASN A 3 64.52 0.89 -44.33
CA ASN A 3 63.70 -0.32 -44.36
C ASN A 3 63.01 -0.45 -42.99
N SER A 4 61.75 -0.03 -42.90
CA SER A 4 60.94 -0.15 -41.69
C SER A 4 60.33 -1.54 -41.60
N SER A 5 61.00 -2.44 -40.86
CA SER A 5 60.52 -3.79 -40.58
C SER A 5 59.26 -3.75 -39.69
N ALA A 6 58.08 -3.89 -40.29
CA ALA A 6 56.83 -4.06 -39.57
C ALA A 6 56.81 -5.44 -38.87
N ARG A 7 56.94 -5.47 -37.54
CA ARG A 7 56.73 -6.69 -36.75
C ARG A 7 55.25 -7.08 -36.83
N ARG A 8 54.94 -8.20 -37.50
CA ARG A 8 53.61 -8.82 -37.41
C ARG A 8 53.41 -9.35 -35.99
N HIS A 9 52.58 -8.66 -35.21
CA HIS A 9 52.06 -9.17 -33.96
C HIS A 9 51.20 -10.41 -34.27
N ARG A 10 51.54 -11.56 -33.70
CA ARG A 10 50.70 -12.75 -33.76
C ARG A 10 49.51 -12.53 -32.83
N GLN A 11 48.29 -12.50 -33.37
CA GLN A 11 47.08 -12.56 -32.57
C GLN A 11 47.06 -13.92 -31.84
N CYS A 12 47.27 -13.90 -30.52
CA CYS A 12 46.93 -15.03 -29.66
C CYS A 12 45.42 -15.03 -29.47
N GLY A 13 44.77 -16.16 -29.74
CA GLY A 13 43.31 -16.35 -29.69
C GLY A 13 42.72 -16.35 -28.28
N ILE A 14 42.89 -15.25 -27.55
CA ILE A 14 42.34 -15.03 -26.19
C ILE A 14 40.97 -14.31 -26.25
N THR A 15 40.55 -13.82 -27.41
CA THR A 15 39.31 -13.03 -27.58
C THR A 15 38.02 -13.83 -27.32
N LEU A 16 38.03 -15.15 -27.58
CA LEU A 16 36.85 -15.99 -27.40
C LEU A 16 36.60 -16.31 -25.92
N ILE A 17 37.66 -16.55 -25.14
CA ILE A 17 37.52 -16.75 -23.69
C ILE A 17 37.20 -15.45 -22.96
N GLU A 18 37.75 -14.32 -23.43
CA GLU A 18 37.46 -12.99 -22.91
C GLU A 18 36.00 -12.57 -23.10
N SER A 19 35.45 -12.79 -24.30
CA SER A 19 34.04 -12.51 -24.58
C SER A 19 33.09 -13.43 -23.81
N LEU A 20 33.43 -14.72 -23.67
CA LEU A 20 32.64 -15.66 -22.86
C LEU A 20 32.63 -15.27 -21.37
N MET A 21 33.79 -14.91 -20.81
CA MET A 21 33.87 -14.43 -19.43
C MET A 21 33.09 -13.12 -19.24
N THR A 22 33.15 -12.21 -20.22
CA THR A 22 32.39 -10.95 -20.19
C THR A 22 30.88 -11.21 -20.18
N LEU A 23 30.38 -12.11 -21.03
CA LEU A 23 28.97 -12.48 -21.07
C LEU A 23 28.52 -13.12 -19.75
N VAL A 24 29.36 -13.96 -19.13
CA VAL A 24 29.06 -14.57 -17.82
C VAL A 24 28.94 -13.50 -16.74
N ILE A 25 29.89 -12.56 -16.66
CA ILE A 25 29.86 -11.47 -15.67
C ILE A 25 28.64 -10.57 -15.88
N ILE A 26 28.34 -10.19 -17.12
CA ILE A 26 27.14 -9.38 -17.45
C ILE A 26 25.87 -10.12 -17.08
N SER A 27 25.78 -11.43 -17.35
CA SER A 27 24.60 -12.22 -16.99
C SER A 27 24.33 -12.21 -15.49
N ILE A 28 25.38 -12.35 -14.67
CA ILE A 28 25.28 -12.27 -13.21
C ILE A 28 24.86 -10.86 -12.76
N ALA A 29 25.44 -9.81 -13.36
CA ALA A 29 25.09 -8.43 -13.06
C ALA A 29 23.62 -8.13 -13.37
N LEU A 30 23.10 -8.58 -14.52
CA LEU A 30 21.71 -8.39 -14.91
C LEU A 30 20.73 -9.12 -14.00
N LEU A 31 21.07 -10.33 -13.51
CA LEU A 31 20.27 -11.03 -12.51
C LEU A 31 20.17 -10.23 -11.21
N GLY A 32 21.28 -9.62 -10.78
CA GLY A 32 21.29 -8.72 -9.61
C GLY A 32 20.35 -7.52 -9.77
N VAL A 33 20.38 -6.86 -10.93
CA VAL A 33 19.48 -5.73 -11.24
C VAL A 33 18.02 -6.19 -11.29
N ALA A 34 17.73 -7.35 -11.88
CA ALA A 34 16.37 -7.90 -11.94
C ALA A 34 15.81 -8.17 -10.54
N SER A 35 16.62 -8.69 -9.61
CA SER A 35 16.19 -8.89 -8.21
C SER A 35 15.85 -7.57 -7.52
N LEU A 36 16.65 -6.53 -7.71
CA LEU A 36 16.35 -5.19 -7.17
C LEU A 36 15.08 -4.60 -7.79
N GLN A 37 14.85 -4.83 -9.08
CA GLN A 37 13.62 -4.40 -9.75
C GLN A 37 12.37 -5.07 -9.14
N LEU A 38 12.46 -6.34 -8.74
CA LEU A 38 11.35 -7.03 -8.09
C LEU A 38 11.06 -6.48 -6.68
N LEU A 39 12.11 -6.18 -5.91
CA LEU A 39 11.96 -5.58 -4.58
C LEU A 39 11.33 -4.19 -4.66
N THR A 40 11.83 -3.35 -5.57
CA THR A 40 11.25 -2.01 -5.78
C THR A 40 9.79 -2.05 -6.21
N LEU A 41 9.38 -3.02 -7.05
CA LEU A 41 7.97 -3.20 -7.40
C LEU A 41 7.09 -3.58 -6.21
N GLN A 42 7.61 -4.42 -5.29
CA GLN A 42 6.89 -4.77 -4.06
C GLN A 42 6.72 -3.54 -3.16
N ASP A 43 7.80 -2.79 -2.94
CA ASP A 43 7.78 -1.57 -2.12
C ASP A 43 6.84 -0.50 -2.70
N MET A 44 6.85 -0.31 -4.02
CA MET A 44 5.94 0.63 -4.70
C MET A 44 4.48 0.23 -4.49
N ARG A 45 4.17 -1.07 -4.51
CA ARG A 45 2.81 -1.56 -4.31
C ARG A 45 2.33 -1.29 -2.88
N ASP A 46 3.18 -1.54 -1.89
CA ASP A 46 2.86 -1.27 -0.48
C ASP A 46 2.72 0.23 -0.20
N ALA A 47 3.59 1.06 -0.78
CA ALA A 47 3.49 2.51 -0.70
C ALA A 47 2.20 3.03 -1.35
N SER A 48 1.82 2.47 -2.49
CA SER A 48 0.56 2.82 -3.19
C SER A 48 -0.66 2.53 -2.32
N TRP A 49 -0.74 1.36 -1.66
CA TRP A 49 -1.84 1.07 -0.75
C TRP A 49 -1.89 2.00 0.46
N ARG A 50 -0.74 2.34 1.05
CA ARG A 50 -0.69 3.32 2.14
C ARG A 50 -1.20 4.68 1.69
N ALA A 51 -0.81 5.15 0.51
CA ALA A 51 -1.27 6.41 -0.04
C ALA A 51 -2.78 6.41 -0.30
N SER A 52 -3.31 5.34 -0.93
CA SER A 52 -4.76 5.19 -1.15
C SER A 52 -5.54 5.16 0.16
N ALA A 53 -5.05 4.43 1.18
CA ALA A 53 -5.69 4.39 2.49
C ALA A 53 -5.75 5.78 3.13
N VAL A 54 -4.64 6.54 3.12
CA VAL A 54 -4.59 7.89 3.69
C VAL A 54 -5.56 8.84 2.97
N ASN A 55 -5.61 8.80 1.63
CA ASN A 55 -6.52 9.63 0.86
C ASN A 55 -8.00 9.30 1.15
N LEU A 56 -8.35 8.01 1.18
CA LEU A 56 -9.72 7.56 1.49
C LEU A 56 -10.14 7.92 2.91
N ALA A 57 -9.23 7.77 3.87
CA ALA A 57 -9.49 8.09 5.27
C ALA A 57 -9.60 9.59 5.50
N GLY A 58 -8.72 10.39 4.88
CA GLY A 58 -8.77 11.85 4.96
C GLY A 58 -10.08 12.41 4.38
N GLY A 59 -10.51 11.90 3.23
CA GLY A 59 -11.78 12.29 2.62
C GLY A 59 -12.99 11.99 3.52
N MET A 60 -13.04 10.80 4.11
CA MET A 60 -14.12 10.42 5.03
C MET A 60 -14.16 11.30 6.29
N LEU A 61 -13.00 11.60 6.89
CA LEU A 61 -12.96 12.48 8.05
C LEU A 61 -13.42 13.90 7.74
N GLU A 62 -13.14 14.40 6.53
CA GLU A 62 -13.62 15.71 6.12
C GLU A 62 -15.14 15.72 5.92
N GLN A 63 -15.69 14.67 5.31
CA GLN A 63 -17.14 14.49 5.21
C GLN A 63 -17.80 14.45 6.60
N LEU A 64 -17.20 13.73 7.55
CA LEU A 64 -17.67 13.64 8.92
C LEU A 64 -17.61 15.00 9.64
N ARG A 65 -16.58 15.81 9.39
CA ARG A 65 -16.51 17.19 9.92
C ARG A 65 -17.54 18.12 9.29
N ALA A 66 -17.96 17.86 8.06
CA ALA A 66 -18.99 18.65 7.39
C ALA A 66 -20.39 18.30 7.92
N ASP A 67 -20.66 17.02 8.21
CA ASP A 67 -21.93 16.54 8.77
C ASP A 67 -21.77 16.05 10.22
N ARG A 68 -21.41 16.96 11.12
CA ARG A 68 -21.21 16.64 12.54
C ARG A 68 -22.50 16.26 13.27
N VAL A 69 -23.64 16.76 12.78
CA VAL A 69 -24.95 16.56 13.41
C VAL A 69 -25.37 15.09 13.34
N ASN A 70 -25.01 14.40 12.25
CA ASN A 70 -25.31 12.98 12.05
C ASN A 70 -24.08 12.09 12.27
N ALA A 71 -23.09 12.51 13.07
CA ALA A 71 -21.83 11.79 13.21
C ALA A 71 -22.00 10.33 13.66
N ASP A 72 -22.99 10.03 14.50
CA ASP A 72 -23.32 8.67 14.93
C ASP A 72 -23.78 7.76 13.78
N ASP A 73 -24.39 8.33 12.75
CA ASP A 73 -24.83 7.58 11.57
C ASP A 73 -23.64 7.03 10.78
N TYR A 74 -22.45 7.64 10.97
CA TYR A 74 -21.21 7.25 10.31
C TYR A 74 -20.48 6.08 10.98
N ALA A 75 -21.02 5.48 12.04
CA ALA A 75 -20.37 4.37 12.71
C ALA A 75 -20.23 3.13 11.80
N ILE A 76 -19.02 2.55 11.76
CA ILE A 76 -18.67 1.35 11.00
C ILE A 76 -17.97 0.36 11.93
N THR A 77 -18.44 -0.89 11.92
CA THR A 77 -17.79 -2.01 12.60
C THR A 77 -17.59 -3.15 11.61
N ASP A 78 -16.33 -3.56 11.40
CA ASP A 78 -15.95 -4.66 10.52
C ASP A 78 -16.54 -4.52 9.11
N ASN A 79 -16.34 -3.35 8.48
CA ASN A 79 -16.91 -2.97 7.18
C ASN A 79 -18.44 -2.91 7.11
N LYS A 80 -19.15 -2.93 8.25
CA LYS A 80 -20.61 -2.81 8.29
C LYS A 80 -21.04 -1.50 8.90
N LEU A 81 -21.88 -0.79 8.15
CA LEU A 81 -22.58 0.41 8.60
C LEU A 81 -23.48 0.07 9.78
N GLN A 82 -23.33 0.79 10.89
CA GLN A 82 -24.11 0.59 12.12
C GLN A 82 -25.25 1.59 12.24
N GLY A 83 -25.00 2.85 11.87
CA GLY A 83 -25.99 3.93 11.98
C GLY A 83 -27.07 3.93 10.91
N CYS A 84 -26.95 3.06 9.90
CA CYS A 84 -27.72 3.21 8.67
C CYS A 84 -29.15 2.69 8.63
N GLY A 85 -29.70 2.16 9.73
CA GLY A 85 -31.10 1.74 9.82
C GLY A 85 -31.60 0.96 8.58
N THR A 86 -32.64 1.47 7.91
CA THR A 86 -33.22 0.87 6.67
C THR A 86 -32.42 1.15 5.38
N GLY A 87 -31.29 1.86 5.46
CA GLY A 87 -30.34 2.04 4.36
C GLY A 87 -30.72 3.05 3.28
N THR A 88 -31.65 3.97 3.57
CA THR A 88 -32.21 4.88 2.54
C THR A 88 -31.73 6.34 2.64
N SER A 89 -31.00 6.73 3.68
CA SER A 89 -30.45 8.08 3.75
C SER A 89 -29.32 8.26 2.73
N ILE A 90 -29.16 9.50 2.24
CA ILE A 90 -28.08 9.85 1.29
C ILE A 90 -26.72 9.55 1.93
N ALA A 91 -26.54 9.87 3.21
CA ALA A 91 -25.32 9.57 3.96
C ALA A 91 -24.97 8.07 3.92
N CYS A 92 -25.96 7.20 4.11
CA CYS A 92 -25.76 5.75 4.06
C CYS A 92 -25.37 5.22 2.68
N GLN A 93 -25.94 5.78 1.62
CA GLN A 93 -25.55 5.42 0.26
C GLN A 93 -24.12 5.87 -0.05
N GLU A 94 -23.75 7.07 0.36
CA GLU A 94 -22.38 7.61 0.22
C GLU A 94 -21.38 6.75 0.99
N MET A 95 -21.67 6.38 2.24
CA MET A 95 -20.80 5.51 3.01
C MET A 95 -20.69 4.10 2.42
N ALA A 96 -21.79 3.55 1.90
CA ALA A 96 -21.76 2.26 1.22
C ALA A 96 -20.88 2.31 -0.03
N ARG A 97 -20.97 3.38 -0.82
CA ARG A 97 -20.08 3.63 -1.97
C ARG A 97 -18.62 3.75 -1.53
N TRP A 98 -18.35 4.54 -0.49
CA TRP A 98 -17.01 4.69 0.05
C TRP A 98 -16.43 3.35 0.52
N LEU A 99 -17.22 2.49 1.18
CA LEU A 99 -16.78 1.13 1.54
C LEU A 99 -16.45 0.26 0.31
N GLN A 100 -17.18 0.43 -0.80
CA GLN A 100 -16.83 -0.23 -2.07
C GLN A 100 -15.48 0.28 -2.58
N ASP A 101 -15.26 1.60 -2.57
CA ASP A 101 -14.00 2.21 -3.01
C ASP A 101 -12.81 1.76 -2.17
N VAL A 102 -12.99 1.62 -0.84
CA VAL A 102 -11.97 1.04 0.04
C VAL A 102 -11.66 -0.39 -0.37
N SER A 103 -12.68 -1.23 -0.58
CA SER A 103 -12.50 -2.63 -0.95
C SER A 103 -11.89 -2.82 -2.34
N ALA A 104 -12.12 -1.88 -3.26
CA ALA A 104 -11.53 -1.87 -4.59
C ALA A 104 -10.06 -1.40 -4.56
N SER A 105 -9.73 -0.48 -3.66
CA SER A 105 -8.39 0.12 -3.57
C SER A 105 -7.42 -0.66 -2.69
N LEU A 106 -7.93 -1.35 -1.66
CA LEU A 106 -7.14 -2.03 -0.65
C LEU A 106 -7.48 -3.53 -0.60
N PRO A 107 -6.47 -4.42 -0.64
CA PRO A 107 -6.71 -5.85 -0.53
C PRO A 107 -7.10 -6.22 0.91
N SER A 108 -8.10 -7.10 1.04
CA SER A 108 -8.56 -7.66 2.31
C SER A 108 -8.69 -6.60 3.43
N SER A 109 -9.33 -5.49 3.10
CA SER A 109 -9.46 -4.35 4.01
C SER A 109 -10.50 -4.59 5.10
N LEU A 110 -10.25 -4.03 6.27
CA LEU A 110 -11.20 -3.93 7.38
C LEU A 110 -11.19 -2.49 7.89
N VAL A 111 -12.37 -1.90 7.93
CA VAL A 111 -12.62 -0.54 8.35
C VAL A 111 -13.45 -0.57 9.62
N ASN A 112 -12.97 0.18 10.62
CA ASN A 112 -13.73 0.53 11.82
C ASN A 112 -13.76 2.05 11.95
N LEU A 113 -14.95 2.61 12.14
CA LEU A 113 -15.18 4.02 12.41
C LEU A 113 -16.07 4.11 13.64
N SER A 114 -15.57 4.72 14.71
CA SER A 114 -16.33 4.93 15.93
C SER A 114 -16.33 6.40 16.28
N VAL A 115 -17.51 6.94 16.57
CA VAL A 115 -17.68 8.26 17.16
C VAL A 115 -17.89 8.06 18.66
N THR A 116 -17.16 8.84 19.45
CA THR A 116 -17.22 8.83 20.91
C THR A 116 -17.53 10.22 21.37
N GLU A 117 -18.73 10.41 21.90
CA GLU A 117 -19.13 11.65 22.55
C GLU A 117 -18.65 11.66 24.00
N SER A 118 -17.97 12.73 24.39
CA SER A 118 -17.64 13.03 25.78
C SER A 118 -18.32 14.34 26.20
N ALA A 119 -18.39 14.60 27.51
CA ALA A 119 -19.14 15.74 28.06
C ALA A 119 -18.71 17.13 27.53
N SER A 120 -17.53 17.23 26.91
CA SER A 120 -16.99 18.48 26.35
C SER A 120 -16.49 18.38 24.91
N GLU A 121 -16.34 17.18 24.34
CA GLU A 121 -15.75 16.97 23.02
C GLU A 121 -16.34 15.72 22.35
N THR A 122 -16.66 15.83 21.06
CA THR A 122 -17.01 14.68 20.21
C THR A 122 -15.75 14.29 19.44
N ARG A 123 -15.31 13.03 19.56
CA ARG A 123 -14.14 12.50 18.84
C ARG A 123 -14.55 11.38 17.90
N ALA A 124 -14.13 11.45 16.65
CA ALA A 124 -14.19 10.31 15.74
C ALA A 124 -12.83 9.68 15.54
N GLN A 125 -12.82 8.35 15.58
CA GLN A 125 -11.66 7.53 15.30
C GLN A 125 -11.96 6.64 14.08
N LEU A 126 -11.16 6.82 13.03
CA LEU A 126 -11.20 6.00 11.83
C LEU A 126 -9.96 5.10 11.79
N ALA A 127 -10.17 3.80 11.67
CA ALA A 127 -9.12 2.81 11.50
C ALA A 127 -9.35 2.01 10.20
N ILE A 128 -8.37 2.02 9.30
CA ILE A 128 -8.35 1.20 8.09
C ILE A 128 -7.16 0.25 8.17
N ARG A 129 -7.43 -1.05 8.06
CA ARG A 129 -6.47 -2.15 8.17
C ARG A 129 -6.54 -2.94 6.88
N TRP A 130 -5.40 -3.35 6.32
CA TRP A 130 -5.40 -4.12 5.06
C TRP A 130 -4.23 -5.09 5.01
N ARG A 131 -4.35 -6.09 4.13
CA ARG A 131 -3.29 -7.05 3.86
C ARG A 131 -3.45 -7.66 2.47
N GLN A 132 -2.34 -8.03 1.85
CA GLN A 132 -2.32 -8.75 0.56
C GLN A 132 -3.09 -10.06 0.56
N ARG A 133 -3.06 -10.79 1.68
CA ARG A 133 -3.78 -12.04 1.87
C ARG A 133 -4.95 -11.80 2.83
N PRO A 134 -6.09 -12.47 2.62
CA PRO A 134 -7.18 -12.48 3.58
C PRO A 134 -6.68 -12.95 4.94
N ALA A 135 -7.18 -12.30 6.00
CA ALA A 135 -6.84 -12.72 7.35
C ALA A 135 -7.39 -14.12 7.64
N GLY A 136 -6.56 -14.94 8.27
CA GLY A 136 -6.92 -16.26 8.77
C GLY A 136 -6.88 -16.29 10.29
N ALA A 137 -7.38 -17.37 10.90
CA ALA A 137 -7.40 -17.54 12.36
C ALA A 137 -6.01 -17.40 13.01
N ASN A 138 -4.95 -17.82 12.31
CA ASN A 138 -3.56 -17.75 12.78
C ASN A 138 -2.79 -16.54 12.22
N ASP A 139 -3.44 -15.71 11.40
CA ASP A 139 -2.83 -14.53 10.78
C ASP A 139 -3.87 -13.39 10.71
N PRO A 140 -4.18 -12.74 11.84
CA PRO A 140 -5.16 -11.67 11.91
C PRO A 140 -4.63 -10.39 11.26
N LEU A 141 -5.51 -9.49 10.83
CA LEU A 141 -5.13 -8.18 10.29
C LEU A 141 -4.24 -7.38 11.27
N PRO A 142 -3.28 -6.59 10.75
CA PRO A 142 -2.30 -5.87 11.58
C PRO A 142 -2.97 -4.85 12.49
N THR A 143 -2.58 -4.77 13.77
CA THR A 143 -3.08 -3.78 14.74
C THR A 143 -2.41 -2.43 14.52
N CYS A 144 -3.22 -1.36 14.52
CA CYS A 144 -2.69 0.00 14.38
C CYS A 144 -1.81 0.34 15.59
N GLY A 145 -0.58 0.75 15.32
CA GLY A 145 0.45 1.01 16.33
C GLY A 145 1.35 -0.18 16.64
N GLN A 146 1.27 -1.27 15.88
CA GLN A 146 2.23 -2.37 15.91
C GLN A 146 2.80 -2.60 14.51
N ASP A 147 4.10 -2.86 14.44
CA ASP A 147 4.74 -3.20 13.18
C ASP A 147 4.26 -4.59 12.73
N ALA A 148 3.90 -4.71 11.46
CA ALA A 148 3.45 -5.95 10.86
C ALA A 148 4.32 -6.31 9.67
N THR A 149 4.68 -7.59 9.55
CA THR A 149 5.52 -8.12 8.46
C THR A 149 4.86 -7.99 7.08
N SER A 150 3.53 -7.87 7.02
CA SER A 150 2.80 -7.61 5.78
C SER A 150 1.48 -6.87 6.02
N GLY A 151 1.12 -6.01 5.08
CA GLY A 151 -0.06 -5.15 5.16
C GLY A 151 0.21 -3.81 5.84
N GLY A 152 -0.87 -3.16 6.27
CA GLY A 152 -0.76 -1.86 6.94
C GLY A 152 -2.00 -1.52 7.73
N CYS A 153 -1.85 -0.52 8.58
CA CYS A 153 -2.91 0.01 9.40
C CYS A 153 -2.72 1.53 9.51
N ILE A 154 -3.77 2.28 9.21
CA ILE A 154 -3.84 3.70 9.50
C ILE A 154 -4.93 3.93 10.53
N ARG A 155 -4.63 4.75 11.54
CA ARG A 155 -5.60 5.25 12.51
C ARG A 155 -5.52 6.75 12.49
N LEU A 156 -6.64 7.38 12.19
CA LEU A 156 -6.80 8.82 12.24
C LEU A 156 -7.84 9.16 13.30
N GLU A 157 -7.58 10.21 14.06
CA GLU A 157 -8.50 10.73 15.05
C GLU A 157 -8.79 12.19 14.70
N THR A 158 -10.05 12.60 14.86
CA THR A 158 -10.45 13.98 14.76
C THR A 158 -11.39 14.36 15.87
N LEU A 159 -11.29 15.61 16.30
CA LEU A 159 -12.34 16.30 17.04
C LEU A 159 -13.41 16.76 16.05
N LEU A 160 -14.67 16.60 16.40
CA LEU A 160 -15.83 17.18 15.72
C LEU A 160 -16.25 18.44 16.46
#